data_AF-A0A1C5LXA0-F1
#
_entry.id   AF-A0A1C5LXA0-F1
#
_cell.length_a   1.000
_cell.length_b   1.000
_cell.length_c   1.000
_cell.angle_alpha   90.00
_cell.angle_beta   90.00
_cell.angle_gamma   90.00
#
_symmetry.space_group_name_H-M   'P 1'
#
loop_
_entity.id
_entity.type
_entity.pdbx_description
1 polymer ?
#
loop_
_entity_poly.entity_id
_entity_poly.type
_entity_poly.pdbx_seq_one_letter_code
_entity_poly.pdbx_strand_id
1 'polypeptide(L)'
;MNTENILGTDKISKLFIKFSLPAIIAMVISGMQTIIDGIFLGNFVGANAMASVNLVQPFTQLIIGSSMIISIGCLSFIGRTLGEGKVDEARNIFKTSFIIMIITSLIITTIGVIFNKNIAIILGANSVLLESVSLYIKTLAMFAIPMSTMFLFGFVDRAIDKPELYLKGSVLSVFTNIILNYLLIK
;
A
#
# COMPACT_ATOMS: atom_id res chain seq x y z
N MET A 1 -23.56 10.64 24.97
CA MET A 1 -23.08 9.73 23.91
C MET A 1 -22.53 8.49 24.59
N ASN A 2 -23.39 7.53 24.92
CA ASN A 2 -23.00 6.21 25.41
C ASN A 2 -23.17 5.22 24.26
N THR A 3 -22.17 5.13 23.38
CA THR A 3 -22.04 3.97 22.49
C THR A 3 -21.14 2.98 23.23
N GLU A 4 -21.77 1.99 23.85
CA GLU A 4 -21.05 0.88 24.49
C GLU A 4 -20.07 0.26 23.51
N ASN A 5 -18.82 0.06 23.96
CA ASN A 5 -17.76 -0.50 23.16
C ASN A 5 -18.11 -1.95 22.80
N ILE A 6 -18.63 -2.15 21.59
CA ILE A 6 -19.05 -3.45 21.04
C ILE A 6 -17.96 -4.52 21.10
N LEU A 7 -16.67 -4.12 21.18
CA LEU A 7 -15.55 -5.05 21.33
C LEU A 7 -15.56 -5.75 22.69
N GLY A 8 -16.18 -5.15 23.72
CA GLY A 8 -16.27 -5.70 25.08
C GLY A 8 -17.60 -6.35 25.44
N THR A 9 -18.67 -6.15 24.66
CA THR A 9 -20.03 -6.59 25.01
C THR A 9 -20.60 -7.67 24.08
N ASP A 10 -20.17 -7.74 22.82
CA ASP A 10 -20.68 -8.72 21.85
C ASP A 10 -19.95 -10.08 21.93
N LYS A 11 -20.60 -11.14 21.45
CA LYS A 11 -19.99 -12.49 21.39
C LYS A 11 -18.77 -12.50 20.46
N ILE A 12 -17.67 -13.11 20.91
CA ILE A 12 -16.41 -13.23 20.15
C ILE A 12 -16.63 -13.79 18.74
N SER A 13 -17.49 -14.79 18.56
CA SER A 13 -17.77 -15.37 17.23
C SER A 13 -18.46 -14.39 16.27
N LYS A 14 -19.38 -13.56 16.77
CA LYS A 14 -20.07 -12.53 15.99
C LYS A 14 -19.10 -11.42 15.59
N LEU A 15 -18.25 -10.98 16.53
CA LEU A 15 -17.18 -10.02 16.28
C LEU A 15 -16.19 -10.58 15.25
N PHE A 16 -15.74 -11.82 15.42
CA PHE A 16 -14.82 -12.49 14.50
C PHE A 16 -15.38 -12.50 13.08
N ILE A 17 -16.62 -12.92 12.86
CA ILE A 17 -17.21 -12.92 11.51
C ILE A 17 -17.37 -11.49 10.97
N LYS A 18 -17.81 -10.54 11.81
CA LYS A 18 -18.03 -9.14 11.42
C LYS A 18 -16.74 -8.45 10.95
N PHE A 19 -15.58 -8.80 11.52
CA PHE A 19 -14.30 -8.22 11.14
C PHE A 19 -13.52 -9.06 10.12
N SER A 20 -13.52 -10.39 10.26
CA SER A 20 -12.77 -11.29 9.38
C SER A 20 -13.38 -11.40 7.98
N LEU A 21 -14.72 -11.46 7.86
CA LEU A 21 -15.35 -11.66 6.55
C LEU A 21 -15.09 -10.48 5.59
N PRO A 22 -15.24 -9.20 5.99
CA PRO A 22 -14.87 -8.08 5.14
C PRO A 22 -13.38 -8.07 4.79
N ALA A 23 -12.50 -8.45 5.72
CA ALA A 23 -11.06 -8.51 5.47
C ALA A 23 -10.72 -9.58 4.43
N ILE A 24 -11.32 -10.77 4.52
CA ILE A 24 -11.15 -11.85 3.54
C ILE A 24 -11.64 -11.40 2.16
N ILE A 25 -12.82 -10.80 2.08
CA ILE A 25 -13.37 -10.28 0.81
C ILE A 25 -12.44 -9.23 0.21
N ALA A 26 -11.93 -8.29 1.01
CA ALA A 26 -10.99 -7.28 0.55
C ALA A 26 -9.68 -7.89 0.01
N MET A 27 -9.15 -8.93 0.67
CA MET A 27 -7.98 -9.66 0.20
C MET A 27 -8.25 -10.39 -1.13
N VAL A 28 -9.43 -11.02 -1.27
CA VAL A 28 -9.82 -11.67 -2.53
C VAL A 28 -9.94 -10.65 -3.67
N ILE A 29 -10.61 -9.52 -3.44
CA ILE A 29 -10.74 -8.45 -4.45
C ILE A 29 -9.36 -7.91 -4.87
N SER A 30 -8.46 -7.69 -3.91
CA SER A 30 -7.09 -7.25 -4.19
C SER A 30 -6.30 -8.28 -5.01
N GLY A 31 -6.47 -9.57 -4.72
CA GLY A 31 -5.90 -10.65 -5.53
C GLY A 31 -6.46 -10.67 -6.96
N MET A 32 -7.77 -10.41 -7.13
CA MET A 32 -8.39 -10.30 -8.44
C MET A 32 -7.83 -9.14 -9.26
N GLN A 33 -7.52 -7.99 -8.65
CA GLN A 33 -6.88 -6.88 -9.36
C GLN A 33 -5.55 -7.30 -9.99
N THR A 34 -4.72 -8.03 -9.24
CA THR A 34 -3.43 -8.52 -9.75
C THR A 34 -3.61 -9.46 -10.95
N ILE A 35 -4.64 -10.31 -10.94
CA ILE A 35 -4.99 -11.19 -12.06
C ILE A 35 -5.46 -10.36 -13.26
N ILE A 36 -6.34 -9.39 -13.05
CA ILE A 36 -6.87 -8.51 -14.11
C ILE A 36 -5.73 -7.73 -14.76
N ASP A 37 -4.85 -7.10 -13.98
CA ASP A 37 -3.68 -6.38 -14.49
C ASP A 37 -2.78 -7.32 -15.31
N GLY A 38 -2.57 -8.55 -14.82
CA GLY A 38 -1.83 -9.58 -15.55
C GLY A 38 -2.46 -9.97 -16.89
N ILE A 39 -3.78 -10.13 -16.94
CA ILE A 39 -4.53 -10.43 -18.18
C ILE A 39 -4.45 -9.25 -19.16
N PHE A 40 -4.60 -8.01 -18.68
CA PHE A 40 -4.54 -6.81 -19.52
C PHE A 40 -3.14 -6.61 -20.09
N LEU A 41 -2.09 -6.68 -19.26
CA LEU A 41 -0.70 -6.58 -19.71
C LEU A 41 -0.32 -7.72 -20.66
N GLY A 42 -0.71 -8.95 -20.33
CA GLY A 42 -0.40 -10.13 -21.14
C GLY A 42 -1.04 -10.10 -22.52
N ASN A 43 -2.32 -9.73 -22.62
CA ASN A 43 -3.07 -9.74 -23.88
C ASN A 43 -2.92 -8.47 -24.72
N PHE A 44 -2.83 -7.28 -24.10
CA PHE A 44 -2.85 -6.01 -24.84
C PHE A 44 -1.45 -5.40 -25.06
N VAL A 45 -0.47 -5.72 -24.22
CA VAL A 45 0.90 -5.15 -24.32
C VAL A 45 1.93 -6.23 -24.73
N GLY A 46 1.72 -7.47 -24.29
CA GLY A 46 2.51 -8.63 -24.70
C GLY A 46 3.48 -9.15 -23.64
N ALA A 47 4.08 -10.32 -23.93
CA ALA A 47 4.86 -11.10 -22.96
C ALA A 47 6.05 -10.33 -22.35
N ASN A 48 6.72 -9.46 -23.11
CA ASN A 48 7.86 -8.68 -22.61
C ASN A 48 7.45 -7.64 -21.55
N ALA A 49 6.27 -7.04 -21.68
CA ALA A 49 5.76 -6.09 -20.69
C ALA A 49 5.36 -6.82 -19.40
N MET A 50 4.69 -7.97 -19.52
CA MET A 50 4.34 -8.82 -18.37
C MET A 50 5.59 -9.32 -17.63
N ALA A 51 6.63 -9.74 -18.36
CA ALA A 51 7.91 -10.13 -17.78
C ALA A 51 8.57 -8.95 -17.04
N SER A 52 8.52 -7.75 -17.63
CA SER A 52 9.07 -6.53 -17.01
C SER A 52 8.38 -6.20 -15.68
N VAL A 53 7.04 -6.25 -15.63
CA VAL A 53 6.27 -5.98 -14.40
C VAL A 53 6.60 -6.99 -13.29
N ASN A 54 6.77 -8.27 -13.63
CA ASN A 54 7.16 -9.30 -12.67
C ASN A 54 8.58 -9.08 -12.13
N LEU A 55 9.54 -8.72 -12.98
CA LEU A 55 10.91 -8.44 -12.55
C LEU A 55 11.00 -7.25 -11.59
N VAL A 56 10.08 -6.29 -11.69
CA VAL A 56 10.05 -5.09 -10.83
C VAL A 56 9.40 -5.37 -9.47
N GLN A 57 8.68 -6.49 -9.30
CA GLN A 57 7.98 -6.81 -8.04
C GLN A 57 8.84 -6.72 -6.77
N PRO A 58 10.10 -7.20 -6.73
CA PRO A 58 10.92 -7.06 -5.53
C PRO A 58 11.15 -5.60 -5.12
N PHE A 59 11.26 -4.69 -6.10
CA PHE A 59 11.38 -3.26 -5.83
C PHE A 59 10.07 -2.67 -5.28
N THR A 60 8.92 -3.08 -5.84
CA THR A 60 7.60 -2.71 -5.30
C THR A 60 7.45 -3.19 -3.84
N GLN A 61 7.88 -4.41 -3.54
CA GLN A 61 7.80 -4.96 -2.19
C GLN A 61 8.74 -4.28 -1.20
N LEU A 62 9.83 -3.68 -1.66
CA LEU A 62 10.69 -2.85 -0.82
C LEU A 62 9.95 -1.56 -0.37
N ILE A 63 9.20 -0.93 -1.28
CA ILE A 63 8.36 0.24 -0.96
C ILE A 63 7.26 -0.17 0.03
N ILE A 64 6.53 -1.24 -0.25
CA ILE A 64 5.43 -1.71 0.59
C ILE A 64 5.95 -2.14 1.97
N GLY A 65 7.00 -2.95 2.01
CA GLY A 65 7.57 -3.48 3.26
C GLY A 65 8.08 -2.39 4.19
N SER A 66 8.84 -1.43 3.66
CA SER A 66 9.30 -0.27 4.46
C SER A 66 8.14 0.56 4.99
N SER A 67 7.11 0.78 4.17
CA SER A 67 5.88 1.48 4.58
C SER A 67 5.14 0.72 5.68
N MET A 68 5.03 -0.60 5.58
CA MET A 68 4.35 -1.42 6.58
C MET A 68 5.07 -1.40 7.92
N ILE A 69 6.41 -1.49 7.95
CA ILE A 69 7.19 -1.42 9.19
C ILE A 69 6.90 -0.13 9.95
N ILE A 70 6.95 1.02 9.26
CA ILE A 70 6.68 2.32 9.86
C ILE A 70 5.22 2.44 10.32
N SER A 71 4.27 1.98 9.49
CA SER A 71 2.84 2.09 9.77
C SER A 71 2.40 1.22 10.95
N ILE A 72 2.89 -0.02 11.03
CA ILE A 72 2.60 -0.94 12.14
C ILE A 72 3.24 -0.44 13.43
N GLY A 73 4.48 0.06 13.37
CA GLY A 73 5.14 0.69 14.51
C GLY A 73 4.34 1.88 15.03
N CYS A 74 3.96 2.80 14.15
CA CYS A 74 3.12 3.96 14.47
C CYS A 74 1.81 3.54 15.15
N LEU A 75 1.11 2.56 14.57
CA LEU A 75 -0.15 2.03 15.11
C LEU A 75 0.03 1.48 16.54
N SER A 76 1.10 0.73 16.80
CA SER A 76 1.36 0.15 18.13
C SER A 76 1.57 1.22 19.20
N PHE A 77 2.31 2.29 18.88
CA PHE A 77 2.55 3.39 19.82
C PHE A 77 1.31 4.26 20.01
N ILE A 78 0.60 4.61 18.94
CA ILE A 78 -0.65 5.38 19.00
C ILE A 78 -1.70 4.63 19.83
N GLY A 79 -1.88 3.32 19.61
CA GLY A 79 -2.87 2.52 20.33
C GLY A 79 -2.65 2.52 21.85
N ARG A 80 -1.40 2.37 22.31
CA ARG A 80 -1.06 2.45 23.75
C ARG A 80 -1.29 3.85 24.32
N THR A 81 -0.81 4.86 23.61
CA THR A 81 -0.86 6.26 24.06
C THR A 81 -2.29 6.79 24.14
N LEU A 82 -3.15 6.42 23.18
CA LEU A 82 -4.57 6.71 23.23
C LEU A 82 -5.28 5.96 24.36
N GLY A 83 -4.90 4.71 24.63
CA GLY A 83 -5.41 3.93 25.77
C GLY A 83 -5.09 4.56 27.13
N GLU A 84 -4.00 5.32 27.23
CA GLU A 84 -3.63 6.12 28.40
C GLU A 84 -4.30 7.49 28.46
N GLY A 85 -5.15 7.85 27.47
CA GLY A 85 -5.83 9.15 27.39
C GLY A 85 -4.94 10.30 26.90
N LYS A 86 -3.71 10.03 26.45
CA LYS A 86 -2.72 11.07 26.08
C LYS A 86 -2.81 11.45 24.60
N VAL A 87 -3.88 12.14 24.23
CA VAL A 87 -4.19 12.46 22.82
C VAL A 87 -3.10 13.30 22.13
N ASP A 88 -2.51 14.27 22.82
CA ASP A 88 -1.47 15.12 22.24
C ASP A 88 -0.16 14.37 21.96
N GLU A 89 0.19 13.41 22.81
CA GLU A 89 1.36 12.55 22.61
C GLU A 89 1.13 11.61 21.42
N ALA A 90 -0.06 11.04 21.28
CA ALA A 90 -0.43 10.24 20.11
C ALA A 90 -0.34 11.04 18.79
N ARG A 91 -0.72 12.32 18.82
CA ARG A 91 -0.55 13.22 17.66
C ARG A 91 0.91 13.47 17.32
N ASN A 92 1.78 13.61 18.31
CA ASN A 92 3.22 13.78 18.10
C ASN A 92 3.88 12.52 17.54
N ILE A 93 3.46 11.34 18.00
CA ILE A 93 3.88 10.05 17.43
C ILE A 93 3.50 9.99 15.95
N PHE A 94 2.24 10.30 15.60
CA PHE A 94 1.79 10.31 14.21
C PHE A 94 2.65 11.24 13.33
N LYS A 95 2.87 12.49 13.78
CA LYS A 95 3.70 13.46 13.04
C LYS A 95 5.12 12.94 12.81
N THR A 96 5.72 12.34 13.85
CA THR A 96 7.08 11.79 13.77
C THR A 96 7.14 10.62 12.79
N SER A 97 6.19 9.68 12.87
CA SER A 97 6.08 8.56 11.93
C SER A 97 5.82 9.03 10.49
N PHE A 98 5.02 10.09 10.30
CA PHE A 98 4.80 10.69 8.99
C PHE A 98 6.09 11.29 8.41
N ILE A 99 6.85 12.04 9.21
CA ILE A 99 8.15 12.59 8.78
C ILE A 99 9.12 11.46 8.41
N ILE A 100 9.23 10.42 9.24
CA ILE A 100 10.08 9.25 8.95
C ILE A 100 9.63 8.55 7.66
N MET A 101 8.32 8.43 7.44
CA MET A 101 7.76 7.85 6.21
C MET A 101 8.17 8.65 4.98
N ILE A 102 8.04 9.98 5.03
CA ILE A 102 8.43 10.85 3.92
C ILE A 102 9.93 10.76 3.64
N ILE A 103 10.78 10.78 4.68
CA ILE A 103 12.23 10.66 4.52
C ILE A 103 12.60 9.31 3.90
N THR A 104 12.03 8.22 4.40
CA THR A 104 12.29 6.86 3.90
C THR A 104 11.84 6.72 2.45
N SER A 105 10.64 7.23 2.14
CA SER A 105 10.09 7.22 0.78
C SER A 105 10.95 8.05 -0.17
N LEU A 106 11.45 9.22 0.27
CA LEU A 106 12.31 10.08 -0.53
C LEU A 106 13.66 9.42 -0.83
N ILE A 107 14.22 8.69 0.13
CA ILE A 107 15.42 7.88 -0.08
C ILE A 107 15.17 6.81 -1.14
N ILE A 108 14.06 6.07 -1.04
CA ILE A 108 13.69 5.04 -2.02
C ILE A 108 13.44 5.67 -3.40
N THR A 109 12.75 6.80 -3.48
CA THR A 109 12.54 7.56 -4.72
C THR A 109 13.86 7.95 -5.35
N THR A 110 14.78 8.52 -4.56
CA THR A 110 16.09 8.98 -5.04
C THR A 110 16.90 7.80 -5.58
N ILE A 111 16.95 6.70 -4.84
CA ILE A 111 17.66 5.48 -5.26
C ILE A 111 17.04 4.91 -6.53
N GLY A 112 15.70 4.77 -6.58
CA GLY A 112 14.99 4.22 -7.73
C GLY A 112 15.10 5.10 -8.98
N VAL A 113 15.12 6.43 -8.85
CA VAL A 113 15.23 7.35 -9.99
C VAL A 113 16.66 7.43 -10.51
N ILE A 114 17.68 7.45 -9.64
CA ILE A 114 19.08 7.57 -10.06
C ILE A 114 19.64 6.22 -10.54
N PHE A 115 19.36 5.15 -9.80
CA PHE A 115 19.94 3.82 -10.04
C PHE A 115 19.00 2.84 -10.75
N ASN A 116 17.94 3.32 -11.43
CA ASN A 116 16.94 2.46 -12.10
C ASN A 116 17.54 1.34 -12.95
N LYS A 117 18.51 1.64 -13.83
CA LYS A 117 19.18 0.64 -14.69
C LYS A 117 19.98 -0.37 -13.89
N ASN A 118 20.71 0.07 -12.87
CA ASN A 118 21.51 -0.82 -12.03
C ASN A 118 20.60 -1.77 -11.23
N ILE A 119 19.51 -1.24 -10.70
CA ILE A 119 18.48 -2.04 -10.02
C ILE A 119 17.86 -3.03 -11.01
N ALA A 120 17.52 -2.60 -12.23
CA ALA A 120 16.99 -3.49 -13.26
C ALA A 120 17.94 -4.66 -13.57
N ILE A 121 19.25 -4.41 -13.66
CA ILE A 121 20.27 -5.45 -13.88
C ILE A 121 20.33 -6.41 -12.68
N ILE A 122 20.33 -5.88 -11.44
CA ILE A 122 20.32 -6.70 -10.20
C ILE A 122 19.08 -7.59 -10.14
N LEU A 123 17.93 -7.07 -10.59
CA LEU A 123 16.68 -7.82 -10.65
C LEU A 123 16.65 -8.86 -11.80
N GLY A 124 17.68 -8.91 -12.66
CA GLY A 124 17.82 -9.92 -13.71
C GLY A 124 17.31 -9.48 -15.09
N ALA A 125 17.16 -8.17 -15.34
CA ALA A 125 16.77 -7.68 -16.67
C ALA A 125 17.87 -7.95 -17.71
N ASN A 126 17.48 -8.62 -18.81
CA ASN A 126 18.34 -8.80 -19.98
C ASN A 126 18.28 -7.58 -20.93
N SER A 127 19.05 -7.59 -22.02
CA SER A 127 19.13 -6.47 -22.97
C SER A 127 17.78 -6.08 -23.60
N VAL A 128 16.84 -7.01 -23.71
CA VAL A 128 15.50 -6.77 -24.27
C VAL A 128 14.56 -6.11 -23.26
N LEU A 129 14.70 -6.45 -21.97
CA LEU A 129 13.82 -5.97 -20.90
C LEU A 129 14.38 -4.79 -20.13
N LEU A 130 15.67 -4.49 -20.26
CA LEU A 130 16.39 -3.51 -19.44
C LEU A 130 15.71 -2.13 -19.46
N GLU A 131 15.35 -1.62 -20.64
CA GLU A 131 14.72 -0.30 -20.75
C GLU A 131 13.32 -0.28 -20.12
N SER A 132 12.50 -1.32 -20.40
CA SER A 132 11.16 -1.45 -19.84
C SER A 132 11.18 -1.56 -18.32
N VAL A 133 11.98 -2.47 -17.77
CA VAL A 133 12.14 -2.66 -16.31
C VAL A 133 12.65 -1.38 -15.65
N SER A 134 13.66 -0.74 -16.23
CA SER A 134 14.21 0.53 -15.75
C SER A 134 13.16 1.64 -15.74
N LEU A 135 12.33 1.73 -16.78
CA LEU A 135 11.25 2.72 -16.85
C LEU A 135 10.19 2.46 -15.77
N TYR A 136 9.81 1.20 -15.55
CA TYR A 136 8.88 0.82 -14.48
C TYR A 136 9.43 1.15 -13.10
N ILE A 137 10.70 0.82 -12.80
CA ILE A 137 11.34 1.17 -11.53
C ILE A 137 11.32 2.67 -11.31
N LYS A 138 11.74 3.46 -12.31
CA LYS A 138 11.74 4.92 -12.23
C LYS A 138 10.33 5.47 -11.99
N THR A 139 9.34 4.93 -12.69
CA THR A 139 7.94 5.35 -12.55
C THR A 139 7.42 5.05 -11.14
N LEU A 140 7.56 3.81 -10.66
CA LEU A 140 7.16 3.43 -9.31
C LEU A 140 7.89 4.23 -8.23
N ALA A 141 9.19 4.49 -8.41
CA ALA A 141 9.99 5.28 -7.49
C ALA A 141 9.42 6.71 -7.32
N MET A 142 8.93 7.34 -8.39
CA MET A 142 8.29 8.65 -8.32
C MET A 142 6.96 8.61 -7.53
N PHE A 143 6.24 7.49 -7.58
CA PHE A 143 5.00 7.27 -6.83
C PHE A 143 5.21 6.64 -5.43
N ALA A 144 6.47 6.43 -5.00
CA ALA A 144 6.75 5.78 -3.72
C ALA A 144 6.17 6.57 -2.53
N ILE A 145 6.23 7.91 -2.54
CA ILE A 145 5.68 8.76 -1.47
C ILE A 145 4.16 8.57 -1.31
N PRO A 146 3.31 8.81 -2.35
CA PRO A 146 1.87 8.62 -2.21
C PRO A 146 1.48 7.16 -1.91
N MET A 147 2.21 6.16 -2.43
CA MET A 147 2.00 4.77 -2.05
C MET A 147 2.27 4.53 -0.55
N SER A 148 3.37 5.07 -0.03
CA SER A 148 3.79 4.83 1.35
C SER A 148 2.87 5.52 2.35
N THR A 149 2.42 6.74 2.05
CA THR A 149 1.48 7.47 2.90
C THR A 149 0.10 6.83 2.93
N MET A 150 -0.36 6.21 1.83
CA MET A 150 -1.60 5.42 1.79
C MET A 150 -1.61 4.33 2.87
N PHE A 151 -0.49 3.62 3.07
CA PHE A 151 -0.38 2.63 4.13
C PHE A 151 -0.47 3.27 5.52
N LEU A 152 0.26 4.36 5.76
CA LEU A 152 0.27 5.02 7.08
C LEU A 152 -1.12 5.49 7.49
N PHE A 153 -1.84 6.17 6.59
CA PHE A 153 -3.22 6.59 6.86
C PHE A 153 -4.15 5.38 7.04
N GLY A 154 -3.99 4.34 6.23
CA GLY A 154 -4.83 3.16 6.34
C GLY A 154 -4.70 2.39 7.66
N PHE A 155 -3.53 2.38 8.29
CA PHE A 155 -3.36 1.80 9.62
C PHE A 155 -3.82 2.73 10.74
N VAL A 156 -3.58 4.04 10.62
CA VAL A 156 -3.94 5.02 11.64
C VAL A 156 -5.45 5.24 11.72
N ASP A 157 -6.16 5.28 10.58
CA ASP A 157 -7.62 5.42 10.55
C ASP A 157 -8.33 4.25 11.26
N ARG A 158 -7.73 3.05 11.22
CA ARG A 158 -8.19 1.87 11.97
C ARG A 158 -7.95 2.00 13.47
N ALA A 159 -6.95 2.77 13.89
CA ALA A 159 -6.61 3.00 15.30
C ALA A 159 -7.56 3.98 16.00
N ILE A 160 -8.03 5.00 15.27
CA ILE A 160 -8.81 6.12 15.81
C ILE A 160 -10.33 5.90 15.59
N ASP A 161 -10.75 4.64 15.44
CA ASP A 161 -12.15 4.22 15.31
C ASP A 161 -12.90 4.89 14.12
N LYS A 162 -12.16 5.25 13.05
CA LYS A 162 -12.72 5.78 11.79
C LYS A 162 -12.39 4.92 10.56
N PRO A 163 -12.61 3.59 10.60
CA PRO A 163 -12.29 2.69 9.49
C PRO A 163 -13.08 2.98 8.19
N GLU A 164 -14.19 3.72 8.29
CA GLU A 164 -15.02 4.10 7.15
C GLU A 164 -14.30 5.02 6.15
N LEU A 165 -13.36 5.86 6.59
CA LEU A 165 -12.58 6.75 5.72
C LEU A 165 -11.62 5.95 4.83
N TYR A 166 -10.93 4.97 5.40
CA TYR A 166 -10.05 4.06 4.66
C TYR A 166 -10.82 3.22 3.64
N LEU A 167 -12.00 2.71 4.01
CA LEU A 167 -12.86 1.93 3.11
C LEU A 167 -13.30 2.74 1.90
N LYS A 168 -13.78 3.98 2.10
CA LYS A 168 -14.16 4.87 1.00
C LYS A 168 -12.98 5.19 0.07
N GLY A 169 -11.80 5.47 0.64
CA GLY A 169 -10.58 5.72 -0.13
C GLY A 169 -10.13 4.52 -0.97
N SER A 170 -10.16 3.33 -0.37
CA SER A 170 -9.76 2.08 -1.04
C SER A 170 -10.72 1.71 -2.17
N VAL A 171 -12.04 1.85 -1.95
CA VAL A 171 -13.05 1.62 -2.99
C VAL A 171 -12.87 2.61 -4.15
N LEU A 172 -12.69 3.90 -3.86
CA LEU A 172 -12.42 4.91 -4.88
C LEU A 172 -11.15 4.57 -5.69
N SER A 173 -10.07 4.17 -5.01
CA SER A 173 -8.82 3.76 -5.66
C SER A 173 -9.02 2.58 -6.61
N VAL A 174 -9.81 1.57 -6.23
CA VAL A 174 -10.10 0.40 -7.06
C VAL A 174 -10.88 0.83 -8.31
N PHE A 175 -11.93 1.63 -8.16
CA PHE A 175 -12.71 2.13 -9.30
C PHE A 175 -11.87 3.01 -10.23
N THR A 176 -11.07 3.93 -9.69
CA THR A 176 -10.16 4.76 -10.47
C THR A 176 -9.13 3.90 -11.22
N ASN A 177 -8.56 2.88 -10.58
CA ASN A 177 -7.61 1.96 -11.21
C ASN A 177 -8.25 1.20 -12.39
N ILE A 178 -9.47 0.67 -12.23
CA ILE A 178 -10.20 -0.02 -13.31
C ILE A 178 -10.50 0.93 -14.48
N ILE A 179 -10.95 2.16 -14.20
CA ILE A 179 -11.25 3.16 -15.23
C ILE A 179 -9.97 3.56 -15.98
N LEU A 180 -8.88 3.80 -15.26
CA LEU A 180 -7.59 4.15 -15.86
C LEU A 180 -7.03 3.01 -16.70
N ASN A 181 -7.10 1.76 -16.24
CA ASN A 181 -6.73 0.59 -17.04
C ASN A 181 -7.53 0.55 -18.34
N TYR A 182 -8.85 0.74 -18.28
CA TYR A 182 -9.69 0.75 -19.49
C TYR A 182 -9.38 1.91 -20.45
N LEU A 183 -9.00 3.09 -19.94
CA LEU A 183 -8.74 4.27 -20.76
C LEU A 183 -7.30 4.34 -21.32
N LEU A 184 -6.31 3.85 -20.57
CA LEU A 184 -4.89 4.01 -20.90
C LEU A 184 -4.28 2.76 -21.56
N ILE A 185 -4.83 1.57 -21.32
CA ILE A 185 -4.30 0.30 -21.87
C ILE A 185 -5.05 -0.12 -23.15
N LYS A 186 -6.28 0.37 -23.35
CA LYS A 186 -7.07 0.11 -24.55
C LYS A 186 -6.63 0.98 -25.73
#